data_AF-A0A316HF74-F1
#
_entry.id   AF-A0A316HF74-F1
#
_cell.length_a   1.000
_cell.length_b   1.000
_cell.length_c   1.000
_cell.angle_alpha   90.00
_cell.angle_beta   90.00
_cell.angle_gamma   90.00
#
_symmetry.space_group_name_H-M   'P 1'
#
loop_
_entity.id
_entity.type
_entity.pdbx_description
1 polymer ?
#
loop_
_entity_poly.entity_id
_entity_poly.type
_entity_poly.pdbx_seq_one_letter_code
_entity_poly.pdbx_strand_id
1 'polypeptide(L)'
;MKAICIFCGANYNGDLVLKQSIDQLAEVMVSRNLSLVYGGGKVGVMGLIADAVLNRGGKAIGVIPQFLMDKEVGHTGLTELHIVESMHQRKQMMNDLSDGVITLPGGLGTLEEFFEVLTWLQLGLHNHPIGLLNVNGFYDLLLQQLDLMVEQRFMKKVNRDLIITSADAIELVNLMDNLKPEPEEVWFKDKNIT
;
A
#
# COMPACT_ATOMS: atom_id res chain seq x y z
N MET A 1 12.74 0.21 -7.79
CA MET A 1 11.40 0.83 -8.01
C MET A 1 11.54 2.32 -8.34
N LYS A 2 10.51 3.01 -8.83
CA LYS A 2 10.46 4.48 -9.04
C LYS A 2 9.29 5.16 -8.32
N ALA A 3 8.18 4.46 -8.11
CA ALA A 3 7.04 4.98 -7.36
C ALA A 3 6.48 3.91 -6.40
N ILE A 4 6.00 4.33 -5.24
CA ILE A 4 5.36 3.45 -4.25
C ILE A 4 3.95 3.96 -3.97
N CYS A 5 2.98 3.05 -4.12
CA CYS A 5 1.61 3.25 -3.67
C CYS A 5 1.53 3.12 -2.15
N ILE A 6 0.95 4.10 -1.46
CA ILE A 6 0.68 4.03 -0.03
C ILE A 6 -0.82 3.92 0.22
N PHE A 7 -1.24 2.81 0.81
CA PHE A 7 -2.57 2.65 1.40
C PHE A 7 -2.49 2.95 2.89
N CYS A 8 -3.37 3.81 3.40
CA CYS A 8 -3.33 4.22 4.80
C CYS A 8 -4.68 4.76 5.30
N GLY A 9 -4.82 4.93 6.61
CA GLY A 9 -6.05 5.40 7.23
C GLY A 9 -6.36 6.88 6.99
N ALA A 10 -7.63 7.21 6.78
CA ALA A 10 -8.14 8.59 6.77
C ALA A 10 -8.14 9.27 8.16
N ASN A 11 -7.76 8.55 9.22
CA ASN A 11 -7.67 9.07 10.59
C ASN A 11 -6.24 8.85 11.13
N TYR A 12 -5.71 9.85 11.82
CA TYR A 12 -4.44 9.82 12.53
C TYR A 12 -4.73 10.16 14.00
N ASN A 13 -5.07 9.15 14.79
CA ASN A 13 -5.44 9.20 16.20
C ASN A 13 -4.41 9.84 17.17
N GLY A 14 -3.39 10.55 16.67
CA GLY A 14 -2.35 11.22 17.45
C GLY A 14 -1.16 10.33 17.81
N ASP A 15 -1.06 9.13 17.24
CA ASP A 15 0.03 8.19 17.52
C ASP A 15 1.40 8.74 17.02
N LEU A 16 2.23 9.15 17.98
CA LEU A 16 3.56 9.71 17.71
C LEU A 16 4.53 8.67 17.10
N VAL A 17 4.38 7.39 17.43
CA VAL A 17 5.23 6.32 16.87
C VAL A 17 4.89 6.16 15.39
N LEU A 18 3.61 6.14 15.04
CA LEU A 18 3.17 6.14 13.64
C LEU A 18 3.69 7.36 12.88
N LYS A 19 3.65 8.57 13.47
CA LYS A 19 4.21 9.76 12.81
C LYS A 19 5.70 9.64 12.54
N GLN A 20 6.46 9.09 13.49
CA GLN A 20 7.91 8.85 13.31
C GLN A 20 8.16 7.87 12.17
N SER A 21 7.42 6.76 12.12
CA SER A 21 7.52 5.79 11.02
C SER A 21 7.15 6.39 9.66
N ILE A 22 6.13 7.26 9.61
CA ILE A 22 5.76 8.01 8.39
C ILE A 22 6.89 8.96 7.95
N ASP A 23 7.51 9.66 8.88
CA ASP A 23 8.62 10.56 8.59
C ASP A 23 9.85 9.81 8.07
N GLN A 24 10.18 8.67 8.67
CA GLN A 24 11.25 7.79 8.19
C GLN A 24 10.94 7.23 6.80
N LEU A 25 9.70 6.78 6.57
CA LEU A 25 9.29 6.29 5.26
C LEU A 25 9.42 7.37 4.19
N ALA A 26 8.94 8.59 4.47
CA ALA A 26 9.09 9.72 3.56
C ALA A 26 10.56 10.06 3.27
N GLU A 27 11.42 10.04 4.29
CA GLU A 27 12.85 10.27 4.14
C GLU A 27 13.51 9.21 3.23
N VAL A 28 13.21 7.94 3.44
CA VAL A 28 13.72 6.83 2.61
C VAL A 28 13.23 6.96 1.18
N MET A 29 11.95 7.27 0.98
CA MET A 29 11.38 7.45 -0.36
C MET A 29 12.08 8.59 -1.10
N VAL A 30 12.18 9.77 -0.47
CA VAL A 30 12.76 10.96 -1.12
C VAL A 30 14.26 10.79 -1.37
N SER A 31 15.01 10.24 -0.41
CA SER A 31 16.46 9.99 -0.58
C SER A 31 16.76 9.00 -1.72
N ARG A 32 15.81 8.13 -2.05
CA ARG A 32 15.88 7.19 -3.19
C ARG A 32 15.20 7.70 -4.46
N ASN A 33 14.72 8.95 -4.46
CA ASN A 33 13.97 9.54 -5.57
C ASN A 33 12.73 8.70 -5.96
N LEU A 34 12.05 8.15 -4.97
CA LEU A 34 10.80 7.41 -5.13
C LEU A 34 9.61 8.38 -4.98
N SER A 35 8.71 8.36 -5.96
CA SER A 35 7.46 9.12 -5.90
C SER A 35 6.45 8.44 -4.98
N LEU A 36 5.66 9.22 -4.26
CA LEU A 36 4.46 8.77 -3.55
C LEU A 36 3.28 8.71 -4.52
N VAL A 37 2.59 7.59 -4.56
CA VAL A 37 1.25 7.45 -5.16
C VAL A 37 0.27 7.11 -4.03
N TYR A 38 -0.88 7.78 -3.95
CA TYR A 38 -1.86 7.51 -2.89
C TYR A 38 -3.28 8.02 -3.25
N GLY A 39 -4.20 7.90 -2.30
CA GLY A 39 -5.62 8.26 -2.46
C GLY A 39 -5.99 9.74 -2.65
N GLY A 40 -5.02 10.67 -2.63
CA GLY A 40 -5.27 12.09 -2.90
C GLY A 40 -5.94 12.89 -1.78
N GLY A 41 -6.30 12.26 -0.65
CA GLY A 41 -6.90 12.94 0.51
C GLY A 41 -5.90 13.72 1.36
N LYS A 42 -6.36 14.73 2.11
CA LYS A 42 -5.52 15.53 3.03
C LYS A 42 -5.69 15.15 4.51
N VAL A 43 -6.63 14.27 4.82
CA VAL A 43 -6.99 13.92 6.20
C VAL A 43 -6.15 12.78 6.77
N GLY A 44 -5.99 12.74 8.10
CA GLY A 44 -5.38 11.61 8.80
C GLY A 44 -3.98 11.24 8.31
N VAL A 45 -3.70 9.93 8.21
CA VAL A 45 -2.39 9.41 7.80
C VAL A 45 -2.07 9.81 6.35
N MET A 46 -3.09 9.87 5.49
CA MET A 46 -2.97 10.31 4.09
C MET A 46 -2.32 11.70 3.97
N GLY A 47 -2.80 12.67 4.75
CA GLY A 47 -2.21 14.01 4.77
C GLY A 47 -0.77 14.00 5.30
N LEU A 48 -0.52 13.25 6.37
CA LEU A 48 0.80 13.20 7.00
C LEU A 48 1.88 12.67 6.07
N ILE A 49 1.62 11.59 5.33
CA ILE A 49 2.61 11.02 4.41
C ILE A 49 2.82 11.93 3.19
N ALA A 50 1.74 12.52 2.65
CA ALA A 50 1.83 13.47 1.54
C ALA A 50 2.67 14.70 1.92
N ASP A 51 2.35 15.34 3.04
CA ASP A 51 3.09 16.49 3.55
C ASP A 51 4.55 16.13 3.89
N ALA A 52 4.78 14.96 4.49
CA ALA A 52 6.14 14.51 4.82
C ALA A 52 7.01 14.33 3.56
N VAL A 53 6.45 13.79 2.48
CA VAL A 53 7.17 13.64 1.20
C VAL A 53 7.40 14.99 0.53
N LEU A 54 6.35 15.82 0.42
CA LEU A 54 6.42 17.13 -0.25
C LEU A 54 7.37 18.10 0.45
N ASN A 55 7.33 18.17 1.79
CA ASN A 55 8.21 19.05 2.57
C ASN A 55 9.71 18.70 2.44
N ARG A 56 10.01 17.48 1.99
CA ARG A 56 11.38 17.02 1.69
C ARG A 56 11.77 17.23 0.22
N GLY A 57 10.92 17.86 -0.59
CA GLY A 57 11.13 18.06 -2.02
C GLY A 57 10.82 16.85 -2.89
N GLY A 58 10.13 15.84 -2.32
CA GLY A 58 9.66 14.68 -3.06
C GLY A 58 8.44 14.97 -3.94
N LYS A 59 8.03 13.95 -4.70
CA LYS A 59 6.83 14.02 -5.54
C LYS A 59 5.69 13.20 -4.93
N ALA A 60 4.48 13.77 -4.95
CA ALA A 60 3.28 13.11 -4.49
C ALA A 60 2.17 13.20 -5.54
N ILE A 61 1.65 12.03 -5.94
CA ILE A 61 0.62 11.84 -6.96
C ILE A 61 -0.63 11.29 -6.27
N GLY A 62 -1.72 12.05 -6.32
CA GLY A 62 -3.01 11.63 -5.77
C GLY A 62 -3.93 11.09 -6.86
N VAL A 63 -4.70 10.05 -6.53
CA VAL A 63 -5.82 9.58 -7.35
C VAL A 63 -7.07 9.54 -6.48
N ILE A 64 -8.07 10.33 -6.82
CA ILE A 64 -9.27 10.50 -5.99
C ILE A 64 -10.52 10.51 -6.87
N PRO A 65 -11.58 9.77 -6.51
CA PRO A 65 -12.82 9.85 -7.24
C PRO A 65 -13.55 11.16 -6.90
N GLN A 66 -14.32 11.69 -7.86
CA GLN A 66 -15.00 12.98 -7.71
C GLN A 66 -15.86 13.07 -6.44
N PHE A 67 -16.52 11.98 -6.04
CA PHE A 67 -17.39 11.96 -4.86
C PHE A 67 -16.64 11.93 -3.50
N LEU A 68 -15.32 11.68 -3.51
CA LEU A 68 -14.47 11.74 -2.32
C LEU A 68 -13.71 13.05 -2.18
N MET A 69 -13.65 13.87 -3.23
CA MET A 69 -13.04 15.21 -3.15
C MET A 69 -13.58 16.03 -1.98
N ASP A 70 -14.90 15.99 -1.76
CA ASP A 70 -15.56 16.73 -0.68
C ASP A 70 -15.41 16.06 0.69
N LYS A 71 -15.26 14.72 0.72
CA LYS A 71 -15.21 13.95 1.99
C LYS A 71 -13.81 13.81 2.56
N GLU A 72 -12.82 13.58 1.71
CA GLU A 72 -11.42 13.35 2.09
C GLU A 72 -10.57 14.62 1.99
N VAL A 73 -11.20 15.74 1.57
CA VAL A 73 -10.58 17.05 1.34
C VAL A 73 -9.37 16.89 0.43
N GLY A 74 -9.61 16.88 -0.89
CA GLY A 74 -8.54 16.70 -1.87
C GLY A 74 -7.31 17.58 -1.59
N HIS A 75 -6.13 16.97 -1.61
CA HIS A 75 -4.90 17.66 -1.25
C HIS A 75 -4.43 18.58 -2.40
N THR A 76 -4.62 19.88 -2.25
CA THR A 76 -4.35 20.87 -3.32
C THR A 76 -2.86 21.17 -3.55
N GLY A 77 -1.97 20.74 -2.65
CA GLY A 77 -0.52 20.93 -2.76
C GLY A 77 0.24 19.78 -3.43
N LEU A 78 -0.47 18.79 -4.01
CA LEU A 78 0.18 17.63 -4.64
C LEU A 78 0.92 18.02 -5.91
N THR A 79 1.90 17.19 -6.29
CA THR A 79 2.60 17.33 -7.57
C THR A 79 1.64 17.07 -8.73
N GLU A 80 0.82 16.02 -8.60
CA GLU A 80 -0.22 15.64 -9.56
C GLU A 80 -1.45 15.15 -8.80
N LEU A 81 -2.64 15.45 -9.31
CA LEU A 81 -3.91 14.96 -8.76
C LEU A 81 -4.83 14.52 -9.91
N HIS A 82 -5.09 13.23 -9.97
CA HIS A 82 -6.01 12.62 -10.93
C HIS A 82 -7.39 12.46 -10.30
N ILE A 83 -8.40 13.07 -10.94
CA ILE A 83 -9.79 12.89 -10.56
C ILE A 83 -10.39 11.80 -11.45
N VAL A 84 -10.98 10.77 -10.83
CA VAL A 84 -11.58 9.62 -11.53
C VAL A 84 -13.07 9.45 -11.20
N GLU A 85 -13.76 8.57 -11.92
CA GLU A 85 -15.21 8.43 -11.81
C GLU A 85 -15.62 7.39 -10.75
N SER A 86 -14.76 6.41 -10.46
CA SER A 86 -15.11 5.27 -9.59
C SER A 86 -13.95 4.81 -8.70
N MET A 87 -14.29 4.05 -7.65
CA MET A 87 -13.29 3.40 -6.79
C MET A 87 -12.44 2.37 -7.56
N HIS A 88 -13.01 1.68 -8.55
CA HIS A 88 -12.25 0.72 -9.35
C HIS A 88 -11.19 1.42 -10.21
N GLN A 89 -11.57 2.52 -10.89
CA GLN A 89 -10.60 3.33 -11.65
C GLN A 89 -9.52 3.92 -10.73
N ARG A 90 -9.88 4.36 -9.52
CA ARG A 90 -8.94 4.86 -8.51
C ARG A 90 -7.87 3.81 -8.22
N LYS A 91 -8.26 2.61 -7.83
CA LYS A 91 -7.34 1.53 -7.43
C LYS A 91 -6.52 1.02 -8.59
N GLN A 92 -7.13 0.86 -9.78
CA GLN A 92 -6.40 0.50 -11.00
C GLN A 92 -5.32 1.52 -11.33
N MET A 93 -5.65 2.81 -11.38
CA MET A 93 -4.68 3.85 -11.72
C MET A 93 -3.58 3.96 -10.65
N MET A 94 -3.91 3.84 -9.37
CA MET A 94 -2.89 3.81 -8.30
C MET A 94 -1.92 2.64 -8.48
N ASN A 95 -2.42 1.46 -8.86
CA ASN A 95 -1.58 0.32 -9.20
C ASN A 95 -0.70 0.62 -10.43
N ASP A 96 -1.28 1.11 -11.52
CA ASP A 96 -0.57 1.35 -12.78
C ASP A 96 0.53 2.43 -12.68
N LEU A 97 0.38 3.38 -11.75
CA LEU A 97 1.35 4.44 -11.49
C LEU A 97 2.48 4.03 -10.53
N SER A 98 2.45 2.81 -10.00
CA SER A 98 3.33 2.37 -8.92
C SER A 98 4.17 1.17 -9.32
N ASP A 99 5.33 1.00 -8.70
CA ASP A 99 6.19 -0.19 -8.87
C ASP A 99 6.21 -1.04 -7.59
N GLY A 100 5.48 -0.65 -6.55
CA GLY A 100 5.47 -1.26 -5.21
C GLY A 100 4.33 -0.71 -4.39
N VAL A 101 3.88 -1.45 -3.38
CA VAL A 101 2.81 -1.04 -2.47
C VAL A 101 3.30 -1.13 -1.02
N ILE A 102 3.05 -0.11 -0.21
CA ILE A 102 3.18 -0.18 1.24
C ILE A 102 1.84 0.14 1.90
N THR A 103 1.44 -0.69 2.86
CA THR A 103 0.28 -0.45 3.71
C THR A 103 0.71 0.06 5.08
N LEU A 104 0.23 1.24 5.45
CA LEU A 104 0.33 1.83 6.78
C LEU A 104 -0.95 1.56 7.58
N PRO A 105 -0.92 1.68 8.93
CA PRO A 105 -2.12 1.55 9.77
C PRO A 105 -3.36 2.28 9.23
N GLY A 106 -4.47 1.57 9.23
CA GLY A 106 -5.72 2.02 8.63
C GLY A 106 -6.90 1.11 8.93
N GLY A 107 -8.06 1.48 8.41
CA GLY A 107 -9.34 0.79 8.64
C GLY A 107 -9.76 -0.09 7.47
N LEU A 108 -11.07 -0.26 7.30
CA LEU A 108 -11.65 -1.12 6.26
C LEU A 108 -11.22 -0.73 4.84
N GLY A 109 -11.20 0.56 4.50
CA GLY A 109 -10.77 1.00 3.17
C GLY A 109 -9.33 0.60 2.86
N THR A 110 -8.43 0.78 3.84
CA THR A 110 -7.02 0.39 3.73
C THR A 110 -6.86 -1.12 3.57
N LEU A 111 -7.63 -1.92 4.31
CA LEU A 111 -7.59 -3.38 4.18
C LEU A 111 -8.20 -3.87 2.87
N GLU A 112 -9.25 -3.21 2.38
CA GLU A 112 -9.87 -3.51 1.09
C GLU A 112 -8.87 -3.29 -0.05
N GLU A 113 -8.18 -2.14 -0.06
CA GLU A 113 -7.13 -1.83 -1.02
C GLU A 113 -5.96 -2.83 -0.93
N PHE A 114 -5.50 -3.15 0.28
CA PHE A 114 -4.42 -4.12 0.52
C PHE A 114 -4.77 -5.53 -0.01
N PHE A 115 -5.95 -6.05 0.34
CA PHE A 115 -6.34 -7.40 -0.08
C PHE A 115 -6.62 -7.49 -1.58
N GLU A 116 -7.12 -6.42 -2.20
CA GLU A 116 -7.36 -6.41 -3.64
C GLU A 116 -6.04 -6.49 -4.42
N VAL A 117 -5.05 -5.66 -4.09
CA VAL A 117 -3.73 -5.74 -4.77
C VAL A 117 -3.00 -7.03 -4.47
N LEU A 118 -3.13 -7.58 -3.26
CA LEU A 118 -2.57 -8.90 -2.95
C LEU A 118 -3.22 -10.00 -3.80
N THR A 119 -4.52 -9.92 -4.01
CA THR A 119 -5.25 -10.85 -4.87
C THR A 119 -4.83 -10.70 -6.33
N TRP A 120 -4.64 -9.47 -6.82
CA TRP A 120 -4.14 -9.22 -8.17
C TRP A 120 -2.72 -9.77 -8.38
N LEU A 121 -1.84 -9.61 -7.39
CA LEU A 121 -0.50 -10.19 -7.41
C LEU A 121 -0.56 -11.72 -7.45
N GLN A 122 -1.39 -12.33 -6.60
CA GLN A 122 -1.64 -13.78 -6.62
C GLN A 122 -2.13 -14.27 -8.00
N LEU A 123 -2.96 -13.48 -8.68
CA LEU A 123 -3.49 -13.80 -10.01
C LEU A 123 -2.51 -13.47 -11.16
N GLY A 124 -1.33 -12.91 -10.85
CA GLY A 124 -0.33 -12.53 -11.85
C GLY A 124 -0.71 -11.31 -12.69
N LEU A 125 -1.60 -10.44 -12.20
CA LEU A 125 -2.04 -9.23 -12.91
C LEU A 125 -1.03 -8.08 -12.81
N HIS A 126 -0.11 -8.14 -11.85
CA HIS A 126 1.06 -7.28 -11.73
C HIS A 126 2.16 -8.02 -10.95
N ASN A 127 3.31 -7.39 -10.78
CA ASN A 127 4.48 -7.96 -10.09
C ASN A 127 5.05 -6.99 -9.03
N HIS A 128 4.20 -6.14 -8.47
CA HIS A 128 4.62 -5.16 -7.46
C HIS A 128 4.87 -5.86 -6.12
N PRO A 129 6.01 -5.66 -5.46
CA PRO A 129 6.19 -6.11 -4.08
C PRO A 129 5.17 -5.41 -3.17
N ILE A 130 4.63 -6.16 -2.21
CA ILE A 130 3.64 -5.68 -1.25
C ILE A 130 4.26 -5.70 0.15
N GLY A 131 4.48 -4.51 0.69
CA GLY A 131 4.98 -4.28 2.03
C GLY A 131 3.87 -3.88 3.00
N LEU A 132 3.97 -4.36 4.23
CA LEU A 132 3.11 -3.98 5.33
C LEU A 132 3.99 -3.44 6.46
N LEU A 133 3.92 -2.12 6.68
CA LEU A 133 4.70 -1.44 7.71
C LEU A 133 4.01 -1.62 9.06
N ASN A 134 4.45 -2.63 9.82
CA ASN A 134 3.80 -3.09 11.04
C ASN A 134 4.22 -2.26 12.26
N VAL A 135 3.85 -0.98 12.25
CA VAL A 135 4.18 -0.04 13.33
C VAL A 135 3.53 -0.51 14.63
N ASN A 136 4.35 -0.69 15.67
CA ASN A 136 3.90 -1.07 17.02
C ASN A 136 3.01 -2.34 17.05
N GLY A 137 3.21 -3.27 16.10
CA GLY A 137 2.43 -4.50 16.01
C GLY A 137 0.97 -4.31 15.58
N PHE A 138 0.61 -3.16 14.98
CA PHE A 138 -0.77 -2.84 14.57
C PHE A 138 -1.44 -3.97 13.76
N TYR A 139 -0.66 -4.69 12.95
CA TYR A 139 -1.12 -5.76 12.08
C TYR A 139 -0.78 -7.17 12.56
N ASP A 140 -0.30 -7.35 13.79
CA ASP A 140 0.04 -8.69 14.32
C ASP A 140 -1.14 -9.66 14.23
N LEU A 141 -2.34 -9.19 14.59
CA LEU A 141 -3.56 -10.01 14.52
C LEU A 141 -4.00 -10.28 13.07
N LEU A 142 -3.75 -9.35 12.15
CA LEU A 142 -4.00 -9.57 10.72
C LEU A 142 -3.07 -10.66 10.19
N LEU A 143 -1.78 -10.57 10.50
CA LEU A 143 -0.78 -11.56 10.08
C LEU A 143 -1.09 -12.94 10.65
N GLN A 144 -1.49 -13.03 11.92
CA GLN A 144 -1.95 -14.29 12.54
C GLN A 144 -3.20 -14.84 11.84
N GLN A 145 -4.15 -13.99 11.45
CA GLN A 145 -5.32 -14.42 10.70
C GLN A 145 -4.95 -14.99 9.32
N LEU A 146 -3.94 -14.43 8.65
CA LEU A 146 -3.44 -14.95 7.38
C LEU A 146 -2.68 -16.26 7.55
N ASP A 147 -1.93 -16.40 8.65
CA ASP A 147 -1.27 -17.66 9.00
C ASP A 147 -2.32 -18.76 9.26
N LEU A 148 -3.40 -18.44 9.97
CA LEU A 148 -4.53 -19.35 10.16
C LEU A 148 -5.18 -19.75 8.81
N MET A 149 -5.31 -18.83 7.85
CA MET A 149 -5.82 -19.18 6.51
C MET A 149 -4.91 -20.19 5.80
N VAL A 150 -3.60 -20.12 6.00
CA VAL A 150 -2.65 -21.12 5.48
C VAL A 150 -2.84 -22.46 6.19
N GLU A 151 -2.90 -22.46 7.52
CA GLU A 151 -3.10 -23.67 8.32
C GLU A 151 -4.41 -24.40 7.96
N GLN A 152 -5.49 -23.63 7.76
CA GLN A 152 -6.81 -24.12 7.37
C GLN A 152 -6.95 -24.35 5.85
N ARG A 153 -5.87 -24.20 5.08
CA ARG A 153 -5.79 -24.46 3.63
C ARG A 153 -6.70 -23.57 2.76
N PHE A 154 -7.09 -22.40 3.27
CA PHE A 154 -7.76 -21.36 2.47
C PHE A 154 -6.76 -20.49 1.70
N MET A 155 -5.49 -20.49 2.10
CA MET A 155 -4.41 -19.76 1.43
C MET A 155 -3.20 -20.69 1.24
N LYS A 156 -2.54 -20.62 0.09
CA LYS A 156 -1.26 -21.31 -0.09
C LYS A 156 -0.14 -20.52 0.61
N LYS A 157 0.83 -21.23 1.18
CA LYS A 157 2.00 -20.61 1.84
C LYS A 157 2.75 -19.65 0.90
N VAL A 158 2.90 -19.99 -0.37
CA VAL A 158 3.52 -19.10 -1.37
C VAL A 158 2.81 -17.75 -1.48
N ASN A 159 1.48 -17.69 -1.38
CA ASN A 159 0.73 -16.43 -1.42
C ASN A 159 0.90 -15.63 -0.12
N ARG A 160 1.01 -16.33 1.02
CA ARG A 160 1.31 -15.71 2.31
C ARG A 160 2.72 -15.08 2.33
N ASP A 161 3.67 -15.68 1.62
CA ASP A 161 5.05 -15.24 1.50
C ASP A 161 5.22 -14.04 0.54
N LEU A 162 4.19 -13.68 -0.24
CA LEU A 162 4.16 -12.45 -1.04
C LEU A 162 4.08 -11.17 -0.17
N ILE A 163 3.65 -11.31 1.09
CA ILE A 163 3.47 -10.18 2.00
C ILE A 163 4.76 -9.98 2.80
N ILE A 164 5.50 -8.93 2.45
CA ILE A 164 6.67 -8.48 3.20
C ILE A 164 6.20 -7.65 4.39
N THR A 165 6.78 -7.87 5.56
CA THR A 165 6.48 -7.04 6.74
C THR A 165 7.75 -6.65 7.47
N SER A 166 7.77 -5.41 7.96
CA SER A 166 8.76 -4.91 8.91
C SER A 166 8.13 -3.77 9.70
N ALA A 167 8.62 -3.51 10.91
CA ALA A 167 8.29 -2.30 11.67
C ALA A 167 9.20 -1.10 11.31
N ASP A 168 10.27 -1.35 10.55
CA ASP A 168 11.24 -0.34 10.12
C ASP A 168 11.06 -0.02 8.63
N ALA A 169 10.92 1.26 8.31
CA ALA A 169 10.64 1.71 6.95
C ALA A 169 11.84 1.50 6.00
N ILE A 170 13.07 1.62 6.48
CA ILE A 170 14.28 1.43 5.69
C ILE A 170 14.41 -0.05 5.30
N GLU A 171 14.25 -0.93 6.30
CA GLU A 171 14.25 -2.38 6.09
C GLU A 171 13.15 -2.81 5.13
N LEU A 172 11.92 -2.32 5.32
CA LEU A 172 10.80 -2.68 4.45
C LEU A 172 11.07 -2.33 2.99
N VAL A 173 11.51 -1.10 2.72
CA VAL A 173 11.82 -0.65 1.35
C VAL A 173 13.00 -1.45 0.76
N ASN A 174 14.01 -1.79 1.56
CA ASN A 174 15.12 -2.65 1.13
C ASN A 174 14.66 -4.06 0.73
N LEU A 175 13.78 -4.66 1.53
CA LEU A 175 13.23 -5.98 1.23
C LEU A 175 12.43 -5.94 -0.08
N MET A 176 11.63 -4.89 -0.27
CA MET A 176 10.83 -4.71 -1.48
C MET A 176 11.68 -4.56 -2.76
N ASP A 177 12.80 -3.84 -2.71
CA ASP A 177 13.69 -3.67 -3.89
C ASP A 177 14.35 -5.00 -4.33
N ASN A 178 14.50 -5.95 -3.41
CA ASN A 178 15.16 -7.24 -3.68
C ASN A 178 14.18 -8.37 -4.01
N LEU A 179 12.88 -8.18 -3.76
CA LEU A 179 11.87 -9.18 -4.04
C LEU A 179 11.52 -9.18 -5.53
N LYS A 180 11.63 -10.33 -6.17
CA LYS A 180 10.95 -10.60 -7.44
C LYS A 180 9.79 -11.55 -7.12
N PRO A 181 8.56 -11.03 -6.99
CA PRO A 181 7.43 -11.90 -6.75
C PRO A 181 7.23 -12.77 -7.99
N GLU A 182 7.38 -14.08 -7.83
CA GLU A 182 7.00 -15.08 -8.82
C GLU A 182 5.70 -15.73 -8.32
N PRO A 183 4.52 -15.19 -8.67
CA PRO A 183 3.27 -15.87 -8.38
C PRO A 183 3.23 -17.22 -9.11
N GLU A 184 2.68 -18.25 -8.46
CA GLU A 184 2.48 -19.55 -9.10
C GLU A 184 1.75 -19.39 -10.44
N GLU A 185 2.12 -20.20 -11.44
CA GLU A 185 1.35 -20.28 -12.68
C GLU A 185 -0.13 -20.53 -12.35
N VAL A 186 -0.95 -19.65 -12.91
CA VAL A 186 -2.36 -19.44 -12.56
C VAL A 186 -3.13 -20.75 -12.38
N TRP A 187 -3.97 -20.77 -11.33
CA TRP A 187 -5.01 -21.75 -10.94
C TRP A 187 -5.82 -22.43 -12.06
N PHE A 188 -5.70 -22.00 -13.32
CA PHE A 188 -6.46 -22.52 -14.45
C PHE A 188 -5.79 -23.71 -15.16
N LYS A 189 -4.54 -24.08 -14.85
CA LYS A 189 -3.89 -25.23 -15.51
C LYS A 189 -4.37 -26.58 -14.97
N ASP A 190 -4.77 -26.66 -13.71
CA ASP A 190 -5.35 -27.88 -13.13
C ASP A 190 -6.87 -27.77 -13.02
N LYS A 191 -7.55 -28.14 -14.11
CA LYS A 191 -9.02 -28.30 -14.19
C LYS A 191 -9.57 -29.48 -13.37
N ASN A 192 -8.86 -29.93 -12.34
CA ASN A 192 -9.30 -31.03 -11.47
C ASN A 192 -9.63 -30.50 -10.06
N ILE A 193 -10.52 -29.51 -9.99
CA ILE A 193 -11.23 -29.19 -8.76
C ILE A 193 -12.57 -29.92 -8.85
N THR A 194 -12.54 -31.20 -8.49
CA THR A 194 -13.72 -32.01 -8.10
C THR A 194 -13.84 -32.05 -6.60
#